data_AF-A0A448YTH7-F1
#
_entry.id   AF-A0A448YTH7-F1
#
_cell.length_a   1.000
_cell.length_b   1.000
_cell.length_c   1.000
_cell.angle_alpha   90.00
_cell.angle_beta   90.00
_cell.angle_gamma   90.00
#
_symmetry.space_group_name_H-M   'P 1'
#
loop_
_entity.id
_entity.type
_entity.pdbx_description
1 polymer ?
#
loop_
_entity_poly.entity_id
_entity_poly.type
_entity_poly.pdbx_seq_one_letter_code
_entity_poly.pdbx_strand_id
1 'polypeptide(L)'
;MFNRFMQKMYYDTVKVAKPTRTHRFIKALSDHKKLIRCYTQNIDGLERQVGLATEFDHLNNWQQLDVVQLHGDLNRLKCSRCLRKYSWEEIFVDQKGAEEDASLVIACPNCVEKYRERQHLGKRCCASSIGIIRPNIVLYGEEHPYGEILAKGLEKDISRKPKLFLIFGTSLRVVGVKRLVRKMCKTIHENDPEGRVVIINNTEVCRSSWGDYIDYQVVCDCDDWCRYVEERIPRLGAEGGKAAKKERGDESGKRKRSQVEGAKTKRVKVDMKVDVKVDVNVGIKRQLKTEMKEEMKEISREILVL
;
A
#
# COMPACT_ATOMS: atom_id res chain seq x y z
N MET A 1 23.70 1.08 16.07
CA MET A 1 22.57 2.03 16.12
C MET A 1 21.42 1.70 15.14
N PHE A 2 21.63 1.71 13.81
CA PHE A 2 20.56 1.49 12.82
C PHE A 2 19.82 0.14 12.95
N ASN A 3 20.53 -0.99 12.95
CA ASN A 3 19.90 -2.32 13.03
C ASN A 3 19.03 -2.50 14.29
N ARG A 4 19.48 -2.00 15.45
CA ARG A 4 18.73 -2.04 16.71
C ARG A 4 17.46 -1.19 16.64
N PHE A 5 17.55 0.01 16.08
CA PHE A 5 16.38 0.86 15.86
C PHE A 5 15.34 0.16 14.98
N MET A 6 15.79 -0.42 13.86
CA MET A 6 14.89 -1.12 12.94
C MET A 6 14.29 -2.39 13.54
N GLN A 7 15.06 -3.12 14.35
CA GLN A 7 14.55 -4.25 15.11
C GLN A 7 13.45 -3.83 16.09
N LYS A 8 13.70 -2.80 16.88
CA LYS A 8 12.70 -2.26 17.82
C LYS A 8 11.44 -1.82 17.07
N MET A 9 11.59 -1.07 15.99
CA MET A 9 10.47 -0.64 15.15
C MET A 9 9.69 -1.82 14.57
N TYR A 10 10.37 -2.91 14.18
CA TYR A 10 9.71 -4.11 13.71
C TYR A 10 8.82 -4.74 14.80
N TYR A 11 9.36 -5.00 16.00
CA TYR A 11 8.61 -5.66 17.07
C TYR A 11 7.54 -4.76 17.70
N ASP A 12 7.85 -3.49 17.95
CA ASP A 12 6.97 -2.58 18.68
C ASP A 12 5.91 -1.95 17.79
N THR A 13 6.18 -1.80 16.48
CA THR A 13 5.26 -1.12 15.55
C THR A 13 4.76 -2.06 14.45
N VAL A 14 5.65 -2.58 13.60
CA VAL A 14 5.24 -3.29 12.37
C VAL A 14 4.47 -4.58 12.70
N LYS A 15 4.96 -5.37 13.66
CA LYS A 15 4.39 -6.67 14.02
C LYS A 15 2.98 -6.57 14.63
N VAL A 16 2.66 -5.46 15.27
CA VAL A 16 1.36 -5.22 15.94
C VAL A 16 0.42 -4.30 15.16
N ALA A 17 0.94 -3.63 14.12
CA ALA A 17 0.15 -2.73 13.28
C ALA A 17 -0.95 -3.50 12.53
N LYS A 18 -2.09 -2.82 12.34
CA LYS A 18 -3.24 -3.35 11.61
C LYS A 18 -3.51 -2.49 10.38
N PRO A 19 -3.98 -3.08 9.26
CA PRO A 19 -4.31 -2.33 8.07
C PRO A 19 -5.42 -1.30 8.32
N THR A 20 -5.23 -0.11 7.76
CA THR A 20 -6.19 1.00 7.85
C THR A 20 -7.38 0.79 6.89
N ARG A 21 -8.36 1.70 6.90
CA ARG A 21 -9.45 1.64 5.92
C ARG A 21 -8.93 1.85 4.50
N THR A 22 -7.96 2.74 4.27
CA THR A 22 -7.33 2.92 2.95
C THR A 22 -6.75 1.60 2.41
N HIS A 23 -6.10 0.78 3.24
CA HIS A 23 -5.60 -0.53 2.81
C HIS A 23 -6.74 -1.46 2.34
N ARG A 24 -7.85 -1.49 3.08
CA ARG A 24 -9.04 -2.28 2.71
C ARG A 24 -9.72 -1.73 1.46
N PHE A 25 -9.73 -0.41 1.28
CA PHE A 25 -10.23 0.24 0.07
C PHE A 25 -9.41 -0.17 -1.16
N ILE A 26 -8.07 -0.18 -1.06
CA ILE A 26 -7.20 -0.66 -2.14
C ILE A 26 -7.46 -2.14 -2.42
N LYS A 27 -7.66 -2.97 -1.39
CA LYS A 27 -8.06 -4.37 -1.55
C LYS A 27 -9.38 -4.52 -2.29
N ALA A 28 -10.39 -3.71 -1.96
CA ALA A 28 -11.65 -3.71 -2.68
C ALA A 28 -11.47 -3.33 -4.16
N LEU A 29 -10.58 -2.36 -4.47
CA LEU A 29 -10.24 -2.04 -5.87
C LEU A 29 -9.62 -3.23 -6.61
N SER A 30 -8.74 -4.00 -5.95
CA SER A 30 -8.17 -5.23 -6.52
C SER A 30 -9.24 -6.30 -6.73
N ASP A 31 -10.10 -6.55 -5.74
CA ASP A 31 -11.18 -7.55 -5.82
C ASP A 31 -12.18 -7.27 -6.94
N HIS A 32 -12.45 -5.99 -7.18
CA HIS A 32 -13.29 -5.55 -8.30
C HIS A 32 -12.55 -5.45 -9.63
N LYS A 33 -11.28 -5.90 -9.72
CA LYS A 33 -10.41 -5.85 -10.90
C LYS A 33 -10.26 -4.44 -11.48
N LYS A 34 -10.30 -3.44 -10.62
CA LYS A 34 -10.11 -2.03 -10.98
C LYS A 34 -8.69 -1.56 -10.73
N LEU A 35 -7.98 -2.17 -9.78
CA LEU A 35 -6.58 -1.84 -9.50
C LEU A 35 -5.66 -2.37 -10.61
N ILE A 36 -4.83 -1.50 -11.19
CA ILE A 36 -3.67 -1.91 -11.99
C ILE A 36 -2.55 -2.31 -11.06
N ARG A 37 -2.21 -1.39 -10.14
CA ARG A 37 -1.08 -1.49 -9.23
C ARG A 37 -1.21 -0.50 -8.08
N CYS A 38 -0.74 -0.90 -6.91
CA CYS A 38 -0.42 -0.03 -5.79
C CYS A 38 1.11 0.07 -5.66
N TYR A 39 1.65 1.28 -5.72
CA TYR A 39 3.07 1.55 -5.54
C TYR A 39 3.30 2.13 -4.14
N THR A 40 3.66 1.30 -3.15
CA THR A 40 3.78 1.77 -1.78
C THR A 40 5.21 2.23 -1.47
N GLN A 41 5.33 3.35 -0.76
CA GLN A 41 6.60 3.79 -0.14
C GLN A 41 6.81 3.16 1.25
N ASN A 42 5.78 2.54 1.81
CA ASN A 42 5.79 1.98 3.14
C ASN A 42 6.59 0.67 3.17
N ILE A 43 7.15 0.39 4.35
CA ILE A 43 7.99 -0.78 4.61
C ILE A 43 7.36 -1.72 5.64
N ASP A 44 6.17 -1.41 6.14
CA ASP A 44 5.44 -2.19 7.14
C ASP A 44 4.84 -3.49 6.55
N GLY A 45 4.40 -3.47 5.29
CA GLY A 45 3.80 -4.61 4.61
C GLY A 45 2.34 -4.87 5.01
N LEU A 46 1.62 -3.84 5.47
CA LEU A 46 0.20 -3.95 5.83
C LEU A 46 -0.71 -4.30 4.63
N GLU A 47 -0.28 -3.98 3.41
CA GLU A 47 -0.98 -4.35 2.18
C GLU A 47 -1.09 -5.87 2.04
N ARG A 48 -0.06 -6.61 2.44
CA ARG A 48 -0.07 -8.08 2.40
C ARG A 48 -1.05 -8.67 3.42
N GLN A 49 -1.23 -8.02 4.56
CA GLN A 49 -2.15 -8.49 5.60
C GLN A 49 -3.62 -8.42 5.16
N VAL A 50 -3.97 -7.54 4.22
CA VAL A 50 -5.31 -7.51 3.60
C VAL A 50 -5.43 -8.43 2.38
N GLY A 51 -4.38 -9.22 2.08
CA GLY A 51 -4.38 -10.20 1.00
C GLY A 51 -4.06 -9.62 -0.39
N LEU A 52 -3.42 -8.46 -0.48
CA LEU A 52 -2.86 -7.97 -1.75
C LEU A 52 -1.55 -8.72 -2.06
N ALA A 53 -1.37 -9.12 -3.31
CA ALA A 53 -0.17 -9.81 -3.77
C ALA A 53 1.03 -8.85 -3.83
N THR A 54 2.15 -9.24 -3.21
CA THR A 54 3.39 -8.45 -3.16
C THR A 54 4.53 -9.14 -3.91
N GLU A 55 5.67 -8.44 -4.04
CA GLU A 55 6.88 -8.96 -4.68
C GLU A 55 7.37 -10.27 -4.02
N PHE A 56 7.04 -10.51 -2.76
CA PHE A 56 7.39 -11.75 -2.06
C PHE A 56 6.66 -12.98 -2.59
N ASP A 57 5.49 -12.80 -3.21
CA ASP A 57 4.61 -13.87 -3.62
C ASP A 57 4.76 -14.17 -5.12
N HIS A 58 4.95 -13.14 -5.97
CA HIS A 58 4.85 -13.28 -7.43
C HIS A 58 5.84 -12.41 -8.25
N LEU A 59 7.11 -12.26 -7.84
CA LEU A 59 8.13 -11.53 -8.64
C LEU A 59 8.24 -12.01 -10.11
N ASN A 60 7.97 -13.29 -10.37
CA ASN A 60 8.02 -13.85 -11.73
C ASN A 60 6.73 -13.63 -12.54
N ASN A 61 5.66 -13.11 -11.92
CA ASN A 61 4.36 -12.89 -12.57
C ASN A 61 3.82 -11.49 -12.28
N TRP A 62 4.27 -10.52 -13.08
CA TRP A 62 3.89 -9.11 -12.96
C TRP A 62 2.37 -8.89 -13.04
N GLN A 63 1.65 -9.72 -13.80
CA GLN A 63 0.20 -9.60 -13.97
C GLN A 63 -0.59 -9.97 -12.71
N GLN A 64 -0.02 -10.80 -11.84
CA GLN A 64 -0.66 -11.26 -10.59
C GLN A 64 -0.19 -10.49 -9.35
N LEU A 65 0.78 -9.61 -9.52
CA LEU A 65 1.23 -8.72 -8.46
C LEU A 65 0.16 -7.62 -8.29
N ASP A 66 -0.13 -7.17 -7.07
CA ASP A 66 -1.00 -6.02 -6.80
C ASP A 66 -0.18 -4.82 -6.32
N VAL A 67 0.86 -5.09 -5.52
CA VAL A 67 1.62 -4.07 -4.77
C VAL A 67 3.10 -4.16 -5.09
N VAL A 68 3.70 -3.02 -5.42
CA VAL A 68 5.15 -2.82 -5.57
C VAL A 68 5.66 -2.03 -4.37
N GLN A 69 6.67 -2.56 -3.67
CA GLN A 69 7.22 -1.95 -2.47
C GLN A 69 8.50 -1.19 -2.81
N LEU A 70 8.36 0.11 -3.08
CA LEU A 70 9.42 0.96 -3.63
C LEU A 70 10.68 1.04 -2.75
N HIS A 71 10.54 0.82 -1.44
CA HIS A 71 11.63 0.89 -0.46
C HIS A 71 11.91 -0.45 0.23
N GLY A 72 11.39 -1.57 -0.30
CA GLY A 72 11.52 -2.90 0.31
C GLY A 72 10.54 -3.13 1.48
N ASP A 73 10.91 -4.05 2.38
CA ASP A 73 10.04 -4.51 3.46
C ASP A 73 10.81 -4.73 4.76
N LEU A 74 10.11 -4.66 5.90
CA LEU A 74 10.66 -4.98 7.21
C LEU A 74 10.31 -6.34 7.76
N ASN A 75 9.49 -7.13 7.09
CA ASN A 75 9.15 -8.46 7.56
C ASN A 75 10.31 -9.46 7.37
N ARG A 76 11.31 -9.11 6.56
CA ARG A 76 12.52 -9.91 6.37
C ARG A 76 13.81 -9.12 6.54
N LEU A 77 14.86 -9.85 6.85
CA LEU A 77 16.24 -9.40 6.82
C LEU A 77 16.89 -9.84 5.50
N LYS A 78 17.95 -9.17 5.07
CA LYS A 78 18.79 -9.57 3.94
C LYS A 78 20.27 -9.46 4.26
N CYS A 79 21.07 -10.30 3.62
CA CYS A 79 22.52 -10.11 3.58
C CYS A 79 22.90 -8.99 2.60
N SER A 80 23.75 -8.06 3.03
CA SER A 80 24.29 -6.98 2.19
C SER A 80 25.13 -7.47 1.01
N ARG A 81 25.60 -8.72 1.03
CA ARG A 81 26.50 -9.28 0.01
C ARG A 81 25.84 -10.34 -0.86
N CYS A 82 25.31 -11.40 -0.25
CA CYS A 82 24.73 -12.52 -1.01
C CYS A 82 23.23 -12.38 -1.26
N LEU A 83 22.60 -11.31 -0.77
CA LEU A 83 21.17 -11.00 -0.89
C LEU A 83 20.21 -12.09 -0.38
N ARG A 84 20.73 -13.13 0.30
CA ARG A 84 19.90 -14.14 0.96
C ARG A 84 19.03 -13.46 2.01
N LYS A 85 17.74 -13.80 1.98
CA LYS A 85 16.73 -13.31 2.93
C LYS A 85 16.64 -14.26 4.14
N TYR A 86 16.37 -13.68 5.30
CA TYR A 86 16.19 -14.37 6.58
C TYR A 86 14.96 -13.83 7.32
N SER A 87 14.37 -14.61 8.20
CA SER A 87 13.38 -14.10 9.16
C SER A 87 14.08 -13.44 10.36
N TRP A 88 13.32 -12.66 11.13
CA TRP A 88 13.84 -12.08 12.36
C TRP A 88 14.12 -13.16 13.40
N GLU A 89 13.25 -14.16 13.49
CA GLU A 89 13.41 -15.29 14.40
C GLU A 89 14.68 -16.07 14.09
N GLU A 90 14.98 -16.38 12.82
CA GLU A 90 16.19 -17.11 12.41
C GLU A 90 17.49 -16.46 12.87
N ILE A 91 17.51 -15.12 12.94
CA ILE A 91 18.71 -14.34 13.23
C ILE A 91 18.81 -13.95 14.70
N PHE A 92 17.67 -13.80 15.39
CA PHE A 92 17.59 -13.26 16.75
C PHE A 92 16.96 -14.24 17.76
N VAL A 93 17.12 -15.56 17.56
CA VAL A 93 16.54 -16.63 18.41
C VAL A 93 16.82 -16.45 19.93
N ASP A 94 17.87 -15.72 20.33
CA ASP A 94 18.32 -15.71 21.73
C ASP A 94 18.67 -14.30 22.28
N GLN A 95 17.68 -13.40 22.32
CA GLN A 95 17.86 -12.04 22.85
C GLN A 95 17.72 -11.89 24.37
N LYS A 96 17.67 -12.99 25.14
CA LYS A 96 17.61 -12.88 26.62
C LYS A 96 18.90 -12.37 27.28
N GLY A 97 19.97 -12.11 26.50
CA GLY A 97 21.24 -11.58 27.03
C GLY A 97 21.93 -10.50 26.18
N ALA A 98 21.29 -9.96 25.14
CA ALA A 98 21.93 -9.03 24.18
C ALA A 98 21.59 -7.55 24.45
N GLU A 99 21.38 -7.16 25.71
CA GLU A 99 20.99 -5.79 26.06
C GLU A 99 22.15 -4.78 25.97
N GLU A 100 23.42 -5.22 25.99
CA GLU A 100 24.54 -4.31 26.25
C GLU A 100 25.42 -3.92 25.04
N ASP A 101 25.45 -4.64 23.92
CA ASP A 101 26.32 -4.26 22.79
C ASP A 101 25.58 -3.55 21.64
N ALA A 102 25.66 -2.21 21.66
CA ALA A 102 24.99 -1.26 20.79
C ALA A 102 25.37 -1.30 19.27
N SER A 103 26.11 -2.33 18.85
CA SER A 103 26.73 -2.44 17.53
C SER A 103 26.49 -3.77 16.82
N LEU A 104 25.43 -4.51 17.15
CA LEU A 104 25.18 -5.87 16.63
C LEU A 104 25.20 -5.96 15.08
N VAL A 105 26.40 -6.13 14.53
CA VAL A 105 26.71 -6.42 13.14
C VAL A 105 26.69 -7.94 13.06
N ILE A 106 25.60 -8.48 12.55
CA ILE A 106 25.43 -9.92 12.47
C ILE A 106 26.03 -10.41 11.16
N ALA A 107 27.01 -11.29 11.23
CA ALA A 107 27.58 -11.95 10.07
C ALA A 107 26.53 -12.86 9.42
N CYS A 108 26.46 -12.84 8.09
CA CYS A 108 25.53 -13.68 7.34
C CYS A 108 25.93 -15.16 7.44
N PRO A 109 25.07 -16.04 8.00
CA PRO A 109 25.40 -17.46 8.18
C PRO A 109 25.83 -18.16 6.88
N ASN A 110 25.10 -17.95 5.79
CA ASN A 110 25.44 -18.48 4.46
C ASN A 110 26.78 -17.95 3.91
N CYS A 111 27.18 -16.74 4.27
CA CYS A 111 28.49 -16.21 3.84
C CYS A 111 29.62 -16.80 4.69
N VAL A 112 29.39 -17.01 5.98
CA VAL A 112 30.33 -17.67 6.89
C VAL A 112 30.56 -19.12 6.46
N GLU A 113 29.50 -19.84 6.10
CA GLU A 113 29.60 -21.21 5.59
C GLU A 113 30.44 -21.28 4.32
N LYS A 114 30.11 -20.45 3.30
CA LYS A 114 30.91 -20.35 2.07
C LYS A 114 32.36 -19.92 2.32
N TYR A 115 32.60 -19.10 3.34
CA TYR A 115 33.96 -18.74 3.77
C TYR A 115 34.72 -19.97 4.29
N ARG A 116 34.10 -20.75 5.18
CA ARG A 116 34.68 -21.98 5.75
C ARG A 116 34.95 -23.05 4.69
N GLU A 117 34.02 -23.25 3.76
CA GLU A 117 34.21 -24.17 2.62
C GLU A 117 35.44 -23.79 1.79
N ARG A 118 35.61 -22.51 1.48
CA ARG A 118 36.78 -22.02 0.73
C ARG A 118 38.07 -22.20 1.50
N GLN A 119 38.03 -22.02 2.82
CA GLN A 119 39.18 -22.23 3.70
C GLN A 119 39.61 -23.70 3.69
N HIS A 120 38.66 -24.63 3.79
CA HIS A 120 38.95 -26.07 3.70
C HIS A 120 39.52 -26.49 2.34
N LEU A 121 39.14 -25.80 1.27
CA LEU A 121 39.69 -26.02 -0.08
C LEU A 121 41.04 -25.31 -0.32
N GLY A 122 41.67 -24.74 0.71
CA GLY A 122 42.95 -24.03 0.60
C GLY A 122 42.90 -22.75 -0.25
N LYS A 123 41.70 -22.23 -0.54
CA LYS A 123 41.51 -21.03 -1.36
C LYS A 123 41.76 -19.77 -0.51
N ARG A 124 42.20 -18.69 -1.16
CA ARG A 124 42.31 -17.38 -0.50
C ARG A 124 40.96 -16.95 0.07
N CYS A 125 40.97 -16.60 1.34
CA CYS A 125 39.80 -16.20 2.11
C CYS A 125 39.97 -14.75 2.56
N CYS A 126 39.02 -13.89 2.19
CA CYS A 126 39.00 -12.49 2.61
C CYS A 126 37.90 -12.30 3.64
N ALA A 127 38.17 -11.71 4.80
CA ALA A 127 37.12 -11.44 5.79
C ALA A 127 35.99 -10.56 5.22
N SER A 128 36.31 -9.67 4.27
CA SER A 128 35.34 -8.89 3.49
C SER A 128 34.39 -9.72 2.62
N SER A 129 34.63 -11.02 2.46
CA SER A 129 33.72 -11.94 1.77
C SER A 129 32.52 -12.37 2.62
N ILE A 130 32.53 -12.07 3.92
CA ILE A 130 31.41 -12.30 4.83
C ILE A 130 30.50 -11.06 4.79
N GLY A 131 29.27 -11.24 4.31
CA GLY A 131 28.27 -10.18 4.32
C GLY A 131 27.65 -9.96 5.70
N ILE A 132 26.98 -8.82 5.86
CA ILE A 132 26.32 -8.42 7.11
C ILE A 132 24.80 -8.52 6.91
N ILE A 133 24.09 -9.02 7.92
CA ILE A 133 22.63 -9.01 7.95
C ILE A 133 22.12 -7.62 8.30
N ARG A 134 21.16 -7.15 7.51
CA ARG A 134 20.47 -5.87 7.71
C ARG A 134 18.99 -6.01 7.34
N PRO A 135 18.11 -5.10 7.79
CA PRO A 135 16.73 -5.04 7.35
C PRO A 135 16.60 -5.00 5.83
N ASN A 136 15.56 -5.65 5.27
CA ASN A 136 15.32 -5.71 3.82
C ASN A 136 14.70 -4.42 3.24
N ILE A 137 15.30 -3.28 3.59
CA ILE A 137 14.91 -1.99 3.03
C ILE A 137 15.93 -1.48 2.03
N VAL A 138 15.50 -0.56 1.18
CA VAL A 138 16.37 0.18 0.26
C VAL A 138 16.72 1.51 0.90
N LEU A 139 18.01 1.72 1.15
CA LEU A 139 18.51 2.96 1.74
C LEU A 139 18.75 4.03 0.67
N TYR A 140 18.90 5.28 1.09
CA TYR A 140 19.26 6.37 0.17
C TYR A 140 20.59 6.09 -0.53
N GLY A 141 20.58 6.23 -1.86
CA GLY A 141 21.75 5.95 -2.70
C GLY A 141 21.96 4.47 -3.01
N GLU A 142 21.18 3.55 -2.43
CA GLU A 142 21.18 2.15 -2.85
C GLU A 142 20.26 1.93 -4.06
N GLU A 143 20.68 1.04 -4.95
CA GLU A 143 19.83 0.55 -6.02
C GLU A 143 18.81 -0.46 -5.47
N HIS A 144 17.60 -0.43 -6.04
CA HIS A 144 16.59 -1.43 -5.72
C HIS A 144 17.04 -2.79 -6.26
N PRO A 145 17.02 -3.88 -5.46
CA PRO A 145 17.45 -5.21 -5.92
C PRO A 145 16.71 -5.71 -7.16
N TYR A 146 15.47 -5.26 -7.34
CA TYR A 146 14.61 -5.59 -8.47
C TYR A 146 14.39 -4.41 -9.44
N GLY A 147 15.28 -3.41 -9.43
CA GLY A 147 15.10 -2.14 -10.15
C GLY A 147 14.77 -2.31 -11.64
N GLU A 148 15.44 -3.22 -12.34
CA GLU A 148 15.14 -3.51 -13.76
C GLU A 148 13.75 -4.11 -13.97
N ILE A 149 13.34 -5.03 -13.08
CA ILE A 149 12.02 -5.68 -13.14
C ILE A 149 10.94 -4.64 -12.86
N LEU A 150 11.14 -3.79 -11.85
CA LEU A 150 10.23 -2.70 -11.52
C LEU A 150 10.11 -1.69 -12.67
N ALA A 151 11.20 -1.34 -13.34
CA ALA A 151 11.18 -0.42 -14.48
C ALA A 151 10.38 -0.99 -15.67
N LYS A 152 10.65 -2.25 -16.05
CA LYS A 152 9.88 -2.95 -17.11
C LYS A 152 8.42 -3.13 -16.73
N GLY A 153 8.18 -3.42 -15.46
CA GLY A 153 6.85 -3.58 -14.92
C GLY A 153 6.04 -2.28 -14.92
N LEU A 154 6.66 -1.17 -14.55
CA LEU A 154 6.08 0.17 -14.65
C LEU A 154 5.66 0.49 -16.08
N GLU A 155 6.49 0.17 -17.07
CA GLU A 155 6.15 0.37 -18.49
C GLU A 155 4.94 -0.46 -18.91
N LYS A 156 4.82 -1.70 -18.40
CA LYS A 156 3.62 -2.54 -18.61
C LYS A 156 2.38 -1.98 -17.91
N ASP A 157 2.52 -1.39 -16.73
CA ASP A 157 1.39 -0.81 -16.03
C ASP A 157 0.91 0.48 -16.73
N ILE A 158 1.85 1.27 -17.25
CA ILE A 158 1.56 2.47 -18.03
C ILE A 158 0.91 2.12 -19.39
N SER A 159 1.36 1.06 -20.06
CA SER A 159 0.83 0.65 -21.37
C SER A 159 -0.62 0.17 -21.32
N ARG A 160 -1.14 -0.13 -20.12
CA ARG A 160 -2.57 -0.40 -19.89
C ARG A 160 -3.43 0.87 -20.01
N LYS A 161 -2.83 2.06 -20.12
CA LYS A 161 -3.54 3.35 -20.24
C LYS A 161 -4.45 3.63 -19.04
N PRO A 162 -3.87 3.74 -17.82
CA PRO A 162 -4.63 4.15 -16.64
C PRO A 162 -5.34 5.48 -16.87
N LYS A 163 -6.61 5.54 -16.48
CA LYS A 163 -7.42 6.78 -16.52
C LYS A 163 -7.39 7.55 -15.20
N LEU A 164 -7.05 6.88 -14.10
CA LEU A 164 -7.06 7.47 -12.76
C LEU A 164 -5.81 7.07 -11.99
N PHE A 165 -5.15 8.07 -11.40
CA PHE A 165 -4.06 7.88 -10.46
C PHE A 165 -4.38 8.54 -9.12
N LEU A 166 -4.48 7.71 -8.09
CA LEU A 166 -4.75 8.13 -6.72
C LEU A 166 -3.45 8.12 -5.92
N ILE A 167 -3.18 9.21 -5.21
CA ILE A 167 -2.01 9.37 -4.35
C ILE A 167 -2.49 9.57 -2.92
N PHE A 168 -2.15 8.67 -2.00
CA PHE A 168 -2.58 8.72 -0.61
C PHE A 168 -1.42 9.06 0.33
N GLY A 169 -1.69 9.95 1.30
CA GLY A 169 -0.92 10.05 2.54
C GLY A 169 0.59 10.31 2.38
N THR A 170 1.02 10.98 1.32
CA THR A 170 2.45 11.18 1.03
C THR A 170 2.80 12.65 0.84
N SER A 171 3.93 13.06 1.41
CA SER A 171 4.52 14.38 1.21
C SER A 171 5.34 14.50 -0.08
N LEU A 172 5.51 13.38 -0.81
CA LEU A 172 6.27 13.29 -2.06
C LEU A 172 7.65 13.95 -1.97
N ARG A 173 8.41 13.74 -0.89
CA ARG A 173 9.73 14.35 -0.68
C ARG A 173 10.88 13.57 -1.31
N VAL A 174 10.75 12.25 -1.39
CA VAL A 174 11.79 11.33 -1.90
C VAL A 174 12.00 11.50 -3.40
N VAL A 175 13.23 11.78 -3.83
CA VAL A 175 13.56 12.12 -5.23
C VAL A 175 13.16 11.00 -6.21
N GLY A 176 13.42 9.74 -5.87
CA GLY A 176 13.04 8.60 -6.72
C GLY A 176 11.54 8.54 -6.97
N VAL A 177 10.74 8.70 -5.90
CA VAL A 177 9.28 8.72 -5.97
C VAL A 177 8.78 9.95 -6.72
N LYS A 178 9.37 11.14 -6.52
CA LYS A 178 9.03 12.34 -7.29
C LYS A 178 9.14 12.09 -8.80
N ARG A 179 10.23 11.45 -9.24
CA ARG A 179 10.46 11.12 -10.65
C ARG A 179 9.42 10.13 -11.17
N LEU A 180 9.11 9.10 -10.38
CA LEU A 180 8.09 8.10 -10.71
C LEU A 180 6.71 8.75 -10.91
N VAL A 181 6.25 9.53 -9.93
CA VAL A 181 4.94 10.20 -9.95
C VAL A 181 4.85 11.16 -11.13
N ARG A 182 5.88 11.98 -11.36
CA ARG A 182 5.90 12.89 -12.53
C ARG A 182 5.81 12.16 -13.86
N LYS A 183 6.50 11.01 -14.00
CA LYS A 183 6.41 10.17 -15.20
C LYS A 183 4.99 9.65 -15.39
N MET A 184 4.39 9.09 -14.33
CA MET A 184 3.01 8.56 -14.39
C MET A 184 2.00 9.65 -14.73
N CYS A 185 2.05 10.81 -14.08
CA CYS A 185 1.10 11.91 -14.31
C CYS A 185 1.17 12.38 -15.77
N LYS A 186 2.37 12.67 -16.28
CA LYS A 186 2.56 13.07 -17.68
C LYS A 186 1.99 12.05 -18.64
N THR A 187 2.30 10.77 -18.45
CA THR A 187 1.83 9.74 -19.35
C THR A 187 0.32 9.50 -19.27
N ILE A 188 -0.31 9.71 -18.11
CA ILE A 188 -1.77 9.66 -17.97
C ILE A 188 -2.40 10.79 -18.78
N HIS A 189 -1.93 12.03 -18.61
CA HIS A 189 -2.43 13.20 -19.33
C HIS A 189 -2.16 13.13 -20.84
N GLU A 190 -1.03 12.56 -21.26
CA GLU A 190 -0.69 12.37 -22.68
C GLU A 190 -1.53 11.26 -23.35
N ASN A 191 -1.87 10.20 -22.61
CA ASN A 191 -2.59 9.06 -23.16
C ASN A 191 -4.10 9.29 -23.27
N ASP A 192 -4.68 10.05 -22.35
CA ASP A 192 -6.13 10.27 -22.27
C ASP A 192 -6.44 11.69 -21.75
N PRO A 193 -7.16 12.53 -22.52
CA PRO A 193 -7.63 13.84 -22.05
C PRO A 193 -8.54 13.79 -20.81
N GLU A 194 -9.19 12.66 -20.56
CA GLU A 194 -10.00 12.40 -19.37
C GLU A 194 -9.19 11.77 -18.23
N GLY A 195 -7.88 11.56 -18.41
CA GLY A 195 -6.98 11.09 -17.38
C GLY A 195 -6.97 12.06 -16.20
N ARG A 196 -7.15 11.55 -14.97
CA ARG A 196 -7.14 12.35 -13.74
C ARG A 196 -6.12 11.85 -12.73
N VAL A 197 -5.46 12.80 -12.08
CA VAL A 197 -4.54 12.58 -10.96
C VAL A 197 -5.10 13.27 -9.71
N VAL A 198 -5.34 12.50 -8.66
CA VAL A 198 -5.91 12.98 -7.41
C VAL A 198 -4.96 12.68 -6.25
N ILE A 199 -4.61 13.70 -5.47
CA ILE A 199 -3.88 13.52 -4.21
C ILE A 199 -4.81 13.73 -3.02
N ILE A 200 -4.77 12.79 -2.09
CA ILE A 200 -5.52 12.79 -0.83
C ILE A 200 -4.49 12.77 0.30
N ASN A 201 -4.44 13.86 1.07
CA ASN A 201 -3.47 13.99 2.15
C ASN A 201 -3.93 14.99 3.21
N ASN A 202 -3.43 14.87 4.44
CA ASN A 202 -3.75 15.81 5.53
C ASN A 202 -3.18 17.23 5.29
N THR A 203 -2.17 17.35 4.42
CA THR A 203 -1.54 18.63 4.10
C THR A 203 -1.47 18.84 2.59
N GLU A 204 -1.56 20.09 2.17
CA GLU A 204 -1.32 20.46 0.76
C GLU A 204 0.13 20.16 0.34
N VAL A 205 0.29 19.89 -0.95
CA VAL A 205 1.60 19.78 -1.59
C VAL A 205 1.90 21.07 -2.31
N CYS A 206 3.18 21.40 -2.45
CA CYS A 206 3.59 22.68 -3.02
C CYS A 206 3.11 22.82 -4.48
N ARG A 207 2.19 23.76 -4.73
CA ARG A 207 1.60 24.00 -6.05
C ARG A 207 2.64 24.34 -7.12
N SER A 208 3.70 25.06 -6.78
CA SER A 208 4.77 25.38 -7.75
C SER A 208 5.53 24.14 -8.25
N SER A 209 5.51 23.04 -7.50
CA SER A 209 6.21 21.80 -7.87
C SER A 209 5.32 20.74 -8.50
N TRP A 210 4.00 20.86 -8.32
CA TRP A 210 3.03 19.80 -8.63
C TRP A 210 1.77 20.28 -9.37
N GLY A 211 1.58 21.58 -9.56
CA GLY A 211 0.38 22.15 -10.18
C GLY A 211 0.14 21.65 -11.61
N ASP A 212 1.20 21.42 -12.37
CA ASP A 212 1.11 20.91 -13.75
C ASP A 212 0.92 19.38 -13.83
N TYR A 213 0.90 18.68 -12.69
CA TYR A 213 0.87 17.21 -12.63
C TYR A 213 -0.35 16.65 -11.91
N ILE A 214 -0.92 17.41 -10.96
CA ILE A 214 -2.01 16.97 -10.10
C ILE A 214 -3.25 17.81 -10.40
N ASP A 215 -4.31 17.15 -10.84
CA ASP A 215 -5.56 17.81 -11.21
C ASP A 215 -6.38 18.20 -9.97
N TYR A 216 -6.43 17.30 -8.98
CA TYR A 216 -7.20 17.50 -7.76
C TYR A 216 -6.39 17.23 -6.50
N GLN A 217 -6.46 18.18 -5.56
CA GLN A 217 -5.89 18.05 -4.22
C GLN A 217 -6.99 18.08 -3.17
N VAL A 218 -7.15 16.97 -2.47
CA VAL A 218 -8.13 16.81 -1.38
C VAL A 218 -7.38 16.81 -0.05
N VAL A 219 -7.63 17.85 0.74
CA VAL A 219 -7.00 18.03 2.06
C VAL A 219 -7.89 17.42 3.12
N CYS A 220 -7.65 16.15 3.46
CA CYS A 220 -8.38 15.44 4.50
C CYS A 220 -7.64 14.17 4.93
N ASP A 221 -8.16 13.52 5.97
CA ASP A 221 -7.72 12.17 6.34
C ASP A 221 -8.06 11.17 5.22
N CYS A 222 -7.15 10.23 4.97
CA CYS A 222 -7.29 9.26 3.87
C CYS A 222 -8.40 8.24 4.15
N ASP A 223 -8.55 7.80 5.40
CA ASP A 223 -9.60 6.84 5.78
C ASP A 223 -10.99 7.50 5.68
N ASP A 224 -11.11 8.78 6.05
CA ASP A 224 -12.35 9.55 5.89
C ASP A 224 -12.75 9.72 4.42
N TRP A 225 -11.78 9.99 3.54
CA TRP A 225 -12.03 10.05 2.10
C TRP A 225 -12.47 8.71 1.55
N CYS A 226 -11.80 7.62 1.91
CA CYS A 226 -12.19 6.27 1.49
C CYS A 226 -13.62 5.96 1.92
N ARG A 227 -13.98 6.27 3.17
CA ARG A 227 -15.35 6.11 3.68
C ARG A 227 -16.36 6.92 2.86
N TYR A 228 -16.06 8.17 2.57
CA TYR A 228 -16.92 9.06 1.77
C TYR A 228 -17.18 8.51 0.36
N VAL A 229 -16.16 7.89 -0.26
CA VAL A 229 -16.25 7.28 -1.59
C VAL A 229 -17.05 5.97 -1.54
N GLU A 230 -16.79 5.10 -0.57
CA GLU A 230 -17.52 3.84 -0.36
C GLU A 230 -19.03 4.08 -0.17
N GLU A 231 -19.41 5.09 0.60
CA GLU A 231 -20.81 5.46 0.85
C GLU A 231 -21.53 5.97 -0.43
N ARG A 232 -20.79 6.60 -1.36
CA ARG A 232 -21.35 7.15 -2.61
C ARG A 232 -21.30 6.19 -3.78
N ILE A 233 -20.39 5.21 -3.74
CA ILE A 233 -20.21 4.20 -4.77
C ILE A 233 -20.36 2.83 -4.10
N PRO A 234 -21.60 2.40 -3.79
CA PRO A 234 -21.83 1.15 -3.06
C PRO A 234 -21.27 -0.09 -3.76
N ARG A 235 -21.06 -0.02 -5.09
CA ARG A 235 -20.41 -1.09 -5.87
C ARG A 235 -18.95 -1.35 -5.48
N LEU A 236 -18.30 -0.44 -4.76
CA LEU A 236 -16.94 -0.59 -4.23
C LEU A 236 -16.91 -1.01 -2.75
N GLY A 237 -17.94 -0.66 -1.98
CA GLY A 237 -18.03 -0.94 -0.54
C GLY A 237 -18.73 -2.26 -0.18
N ALA A 238 -19.24 -3.00 -1.16
CA ALA A 238 -19.80 -4.33 -0.92
C ALA A 238 -18.64 -5.32 -0.73
N GLU A 239 -18.28 -5.58 0.54
CA GLU A 239 -17.36 -6.64 0.93
C GLU A 239 -17.65 -7.92 0.12
N GLY A 240 -16.59 -8.48 -0.49
CA GLY A 240 -16.67 -9.70 -1.28
C GLY A 240 -17.35 -10.82 -0.50
N GLY A 241 -18.59 -11.14 -0.86
CA GLY A 241 -19.38 -12.12 -0.14
C GLY A 241 -20.81 -12.28 -0.65
N LYS A 242 -20.95 -12.83 -1.86
CA LYS A 242 -21.97 -13.84 -2.27
C LYS A 242 -22.01 -13.94 -3.79
N ALA A 243 -21.21 -14.85 -4.34
CA ALA A 243 -21.62 -15.54 -5.56
C ALA A 243 -22.85 -16.39 -5.20
N ALA A 244 -24.05 -15.80 -5.28
CA ALA A 244 -25.29 -16.55 -5.21
C ALA A 244 -25.40 -17.38 -6.49
N LYS A 245 -25.00 -18.66 -6.42
CA LYS A 245 -25.46 -19.68 -7.35
C LYS A 245 -26.99 -19.65 -7.33
N LYS A 246 -27.57 -19.25 -8.46
CA LYS A 246 -29.00 -19.36 -8.73
C LYS A 246 -29.26 -20.82 -9.13
N GLU A 247 -29.47 -21.68 -8.15
CA GLU A 247 -30.04 -23.01 -8.42
C GLU A 247 -31.55 -22.83 -8.64
N ARG A 248 -32.00 -23.38 -9.77
CA ARG A 248 -33.41 -23.50 -10.16
C ARG A 248 -34.10 -24.43 -9.16
N GLY A 249 -35.33 -24.07 -8.81
CA GLY A 249 -36.00 -24.55 -7.61
C GLY A 249 -36.53 -25.98 -7.67
N ASP A 250 -37.12 -26.35 -6.54
CA ASP A 250 -38.36 -27.13 -6.56
C ASP A 250 -39.19 -26.79 -5.32
N GLU A 251 -40.51 -26.76 -5.50
CA GLU A 251 -41.51 -26.44 -4.48
C GLU A 251 -41.70 -27.58 -3.48
N SER A 252 -41.93 -27.25 -2.21
CA SER A 252 -43.08 -27.75 -1.44
C SER A 252 -43.01 -27.38 0.05
N GLY A 253 -44.16 -26.96 0.61
CA GLY A 253 -44.53 -27.38 1.96
C GLY A 253 -44.55 -26.36 3.10
N LYS A 254 -45.77 -25.85 3.36
CA LYS A 254 -46.41 -25.67 4.69
C LYS A 254 -45.97 -24.54 5.64
N ARG A 255 -46.86 -23.53 5.69
CA ARG A 255 -47.45 -22.83 6.86
C ARG A 255 -46.81 -23.07 8.25
N LYS A 256 -46.44 -21.97 8.93
CA LYS A 256 -47.05 -21.59 10.23
C LYS A 256 -46.80 -20.12 10.59
N ARG A 257 -47.88 -19.50 11.06
CA ARG A 257 -48.02 -18.14 11.61
C ARG A 257 -47.58 -18.18 13.08
N SER A 258 -46.85 -17.16 13.52
CA SER A 258 -46.89 -16.71 14.92
C SER A 258 -46.56 -15.21 14.99
N GLN A 259 -47.54 -14.45 15.46
CA GLN A 259 -47.42 -13.07 15.93
C GLN A 259 -46.67 -13.06 17.27
N VAL A 260 -45.79 -12.08 17.49
CA VAL A 260 -45.66 -11.39 18.78
C VAL A 260 -45.30 -9.93 18.52
N GLU A 261 -45.89 -9.07 19.34
CA GLU A 261 -46.07 -7.63 19.24
C GLU A 261 -44.86 -6.79 19.68
N GLY A 262 -44.77 -5.60 19.07
CA GLY A 262 -44.61 -4.29 19.70
C GLY A 262 -43.65 -4.08 20.87
N ALA A 263 -42.57 -3.33 20.62
CA ALA A 263 -42.02 -2.38 21.59
C ALA A 263 -41.53 -1.11 20.88
N LYS A 264 -42.20 0.02 21.15
CA LYS A 264 -41.79 1.38 20.77
C LYS A 264 -40.79 1.91 21.79
N THR A 265 -39.64 2.42 21.35
CA THR A 265 -38.85 3.34 22.20
C THR A 265 -38.05 4.37 21.38
N LYS A 266 -38.56 5.59 21.42
CA LYS A 266 -37.93 6.94 21.43
C LYS A 266 -36.60 7.14 20.67
N ARG A 267 -36.71 7.82 19.52
CA ARG A 267 -35.61 8.61 18.92
C ARG A 267 -35.20 9.73 19.88
N VAL A 268 -33.99 9.64 20.44
CA VAL A 268 -33.31 10.78 21.06
C VAL A 268 -32.66 11.59 19.94
N LYS A 269 -33.15 12.81 19.71
CA LYS A 269 -32.45 13.81 18.90
C LYS A 269 -31.29 14.33 19.75
N VAL A 270 -30.06 14.10 19.30
CA VAL A 270 -28.90 14.86 19.78
C VAL A 270 -28.53 15.82 18.67
N ASP A 271 -29.00 17.06 18.82
CA ASP A 271 -28.54 18.20 18.02
C ASP A 271 -27.12 18.55 18.49
N MET A 272 -26.09 18.05 17.80
CA MET A 272 -24.74 18.59 17.88
C MET A 272 -24.57 19.62 16.77
N LYS A 273 -24.89 20.88 17.09
CA LYS A 273 -24.38 22.04 16.34
C LYS A 273 -22.88 22.12 16.56
N VAL A 274 -22.11 21.76 15.54
CA VAL A 274 -20.70 22.15 15.45
C VAL A 274 -20.67 23.36 14.53
N ASP A 275 -20.58 24.54 15.13
CA ASP A 275 -20.32 25.80 14.45
C ASP A 275 -18.91 25.76 13.88
N VAL A 276 -18.77 25.34 12.62
CA VAL A 276 -17.56 25.58 11.85
C VAL A 276 -17.72 26.94 11.20
N LYS A 277 -17.06 27.96 11.78
CA LYS A 277 -16.79 29.22 11.08
C LYS A 277 -15.87 28.92 9.90
N VAL A 278 -16.47 28.65 8.74
CA VAL A 278 -15.76 28.52 7.46
C VAL A 278 -15.89 29.84 6.73
N ASP A 279 -14.86 30.67 6.84
CA ASP A 279 -14.75 31.87 6.04
C ASP A 279 -14.00 31.54 4.74
N VAL A 280 -14.67 30.83 3.80
CA VAL A 280 -14.20 30.74 2.41
C VAL A 280 -15.39 30.47 1.45
N ASN A 281 -15.74 31.51 0.70
CA ASN A 281 -16.43 31.59 -0.58
C ASN A 281 -17.26 30.36 -1.05
N VAL A 282 -18.59 30.51 -0.97
CA VAL A 282 -19.64 29.47 -1.13
C VAL A 282 -19.80 28.95 -2.57
N GLY A 283 -19.21 29.60 -3.58
CA GLY A 283 -19.37 29.24 -5.00
C GLY A 283 -18.60 27.97 -5.44
N ILE A 284 -17.36 27.82 -5.00
CA ILE A 284 -16.42 26.78 -5.52
C ILE A 284 -16.77 25.37 -5.00
N LYS A 285 -17.34 25.26 -3.79
CA LYS A 285 -17.69 23.97 -3.16
C LYS A 285 -18.86 23.23 -3.82
N ARG A 286 -19.72 23.91 -4.59
CA ARG A 286 -20.87 23.27 -5.25
C ARG A 286 -20.52 22.66 -6.62
N GLN A 287 -19.62 23.28 -7.38
CA GLN A 287 -19.11 22.71 -8.64
C GLN A 287 -18.25 21.46 -8.38
N LEU A 288 -17.30 21.52 -7.44
CA LEU A 288 -16.48 20.38 -7.00
C LEU A 288 -17.30 19.15 -6.53
N LYS A 289 -18.50 19.35 -5.97
CA LYS A 289 -19.35 18.25 -5.48
C LYS A 289 -20.17 17.57 -6.57
N THR A 290 -20.36 18.22 -7.72
CA THR A 290 -21.28 17.77 -8.76
C THR A 290 -20.50 17.15 -9.92
N GLU A 291 -19.40 17.80 -10.34
CA GLU A 291 -18.50 17.31 -11.41
C GLU A 291 -17.79 16.00 -11.00
N MET A 292 -17.20 15.97 -9.80
CA MET A 292 -16.58 14.76 -9.25
C MET A 292 -17.59 13.60 -9.06
N LYS A 293 -18.89 13.91 -8.94
CA LYS A 293 -19.96 12.92 -8.74
C LYS A 293 -20.35 12.22 -10.05
N GLU A 294 -20.32 12.94 -11.16
CA GLU A 294 -20.64 12.38 -12.48
C GLU A 294 -19.43 11.65 -13.07
N GLU A 295 -18.21 12.21 -12.94
CA GLU A 295 -16.97 11.55 -13.39
C GLU A 295 -16.69 10.24 -12.62
N MET A 296 -17.01 10.17 -11.32
CA MET A 296 -16.84 8.93 -10.54
C MET A 296 -17.92 7.85 -10.80
N LYS A 297 -19.02 8.16 -11.49
CA LYS A 297 -20.06 7.17 -11.84
C LYS A 297 -19.62 6.23 -12.97
N GLU A 298 -18.63 6.64 -13.76
CA GLU A 298 -18.10 5.88 -14.90
C GLU A 298 -16.69 5.36 -14.63
N ILE A 299 -16.39 4.91 -13.40
CA ILE A 299 -15.13 4.22 -13.08
C ILE A 299 -15.19 2.80 -13.65
N SER A 300 -15.03 2.72 -14.96
CA SER A 300 -14.67 1.54 -15.73
C SER A 300 -13.24 1.74 -16.20
N ARG A 301 -12.32 0.99 -15.57
CA ARG A 301 -10.97 0.62 -16.02
C ARG A 301 -9.82 1.30 -15.25
N GLU A 302 -9.04 0.42 -14.63
CA GLU A 302 -7.59 0.51 -14.51
C GLU A 302 -7.05 1.76 -13.77
N ILE A 303 -7.11 1.67 -12.43
CA ILE A 303 -6.65 2.66 -11.45
C ILE A 303 -5.23 2.34 -11.00
N LEU A 304 -4.35 3.34 -11.00
CA LEU A 304 -3.08 3.31 -10.29
C LEU A 304 -3.22 3.93 -8.91
N VAL A 305 -2.50 3.39 -7.94
CA VAL A 305 -2.42 3.91 -6.58
C VAL A 305 -0.97 4.11 -6.16
N LEU A 306 -0.68 5.19 -5.46
CA LEU A 306 0.57 5.43 -4.71
C LEU A 306 0.25 5.67 -3.23
#